data_AF-A0A193QP76-F1
#
_entry.id   AF-A0A193QP76-F1
#
_cell.length_a   1.000
_cell.length_b   1.000
_cell.length_c   1.000
_cell.angle_alpha   90.00
_cell.angle_beta   90.00
_cell.angle_gamma   90.00
#
_symmetry.space_group_name_H-M   'P 1'
#
loop_
_entity.id
_entity.type
_entity.pdbx_description
1 polymer ?
#
loop_
_entity_poly.entity_id
_entity_poly.type
_entity_poly.pdbx_seq_one_letter_code
_entity_poly.pdbx_strand_id
1 'polypeptide(L)' 'MNKDVVNLDSYTLKEFLKFNDRMMLSMTTFRRGLVELEEAKIIAKALRKGHFFINPNFVFNGDRIAFSTILEKENAMLSN' A
#
# COMPACT_ATOMS: atom_id res chain seq x y z
N MET A 1 13.31 7.55 2.71
CA MET A 1 12.52 6.47 2.08
C MET A 1 11.37 7.15 1.36
N ASN A 2 11.19 6.92 0.05
CA ASN A 2 10.00 7.44 -0.65
C ASN A 2 8.77 6.83 0.02
N LYS A 3 7.79 7.66 0.41
CA LYS A 3 6.73 7.27 1.35
C LYS A 3 5.82 6.14 0.83
N ASP A 4 5.81 5.90 -0.47
CA ASP A 4 4.88 4.98 -1.13
C ASP A 4 5.51 3.65 -1.57
N VAL A 5 6.78 3.41 -1.22
CA VAL A 5 7.51 2.19 -1.61
C VAL A 5 7.51 1.17 -0.48
N VAL A 6 7.10 -0.05 -0.78
CA VAL A 6 7.20 -1.21 0.11
C VAL A 6 8.34 -2.14 -0.32
N ASN A 7 9.06 -2.67 0.66
CA ASN A 7 10.12 -3.65 0.42
C ASN A 7 9.53 -5.05 0.52
N LEU A 8 9.71 -5.87 -0.51
CA LEU A 8 9.24 -7.25 -0.61
C LEU A 8 10.40 -8.12 -1.11
N ASP A 9 11.45 -8.21 -0.30
CA ASP A 9 12.70 -8.91 -0.62
C ASP A 9 13.00 -10.06 0.36
N SER A 10 14.17 -10.69 0.22
CA SER A 10 14.57 -11.80 1.09
C SER A 10 14.74 -11.39 2.55
N TYR A 11 15.10 -10.13 2.82
CA TYR A 11 15.23 -9.63 4.18
C TYR A 11 13.86 -9.47 4.82
N THR A 12 12.92 -8.89 4.07
CA THR A 12 11.52 -8.74 4.45
C THR A 12 10.89 -10.11 4.76
N LEU A 13 11.08 -11.10 3.88
CA LEU A 13 10.58 -12.46 4.11
C LEU A 13 11.19 -13.08 5.38
N LYS A 14 12.51 -12.94 5.57
CA LYS A 14 13.20 -13.48 6.75
C LYS A 14 12.68 -12.85 8.03
N GLU A 15 12.47 -11.54 8.04
CA GLU A 15 11.92 -10.82 9.18
C GLU A 15 10.49 -11.25 9.46
N PHE A 16 9.64 -11.31 8.43
CA PHE A 16 8.26 -11.78 8.55
C PHE A 16 8.17 -13.18 9.16
N LEU A 17 9.00 -14.13 8.70
CA LEU A 17 9.01 -15.51 9.22
C LEU A 17 9.50 -15.60 10.68
N LYS A 18 10.34 -14.67 11.16
CA LYS A 18 10.74 -14.62 12.58
C LYS A 18 9.56 -14.36 13.51
N PHE A 19 8.58 -13.57 13.06
CA PHE A 19 7.39 -13.22 13.83
C PHE A 19 6.20 -14.15 13.56
N ASN A 20 6.35 -15.09 12.62
CA ASN A 20 5.31 -16.02 12.19
C ASN A 20 5.86 -17.45 12.17
N ASP A 21 6.19 -17.97 13.35
CA ASP A 21 6.84 -19.26 13.59
C ASP A 21 6.09 -20.48 13.02
N ARG A 22 4.76 -20.40 12.92
CA ARG A 22 3.91 -21.45 12.32
C ARG A 22 3.86 -21.41 10.79
N MET A 23 4.42 -20.38 10.15
CA MET A 23 4.37 -20.24 8.70
C MET A 23 5.65 -20.76 8.05
N MET A 24 5.49 -21.63 7.05
CA MET A 24 6.59 -22.09 6.20
C MET A 24 6.43 -21.54 4.79
N LEU A 25 7.21 -20.52 4.45
CA LEU A 25 7.20 -19.91 3.12
C LEU A 25 8.60 -19.89 2.53
N SER A 26 8.81 -20.64 1.44
CA SER A 26 10.09 -20.63 0.73
C SER A 26 10.27 -19.34 -0.08
N MET A 27 11.52 -18.97 -0.39
CA MET A 27 11.80 -17.82 -1.25
C MET A 27 11.21 -17.99 -2.66
N THR A 28 11.14 -19.22 -3.17
CA THR A 28 10.54 -19.51 -4.48
C THR A 28 9.04 -19.28 -4.46
N THR A 29 8.35 -19.77 -3.43
CA THR A 29 6.91 -19.55 -3.24
C THR A 29 6.60 -18.08 -3.03
N PHE A 30 7.41 -17.37 -2.23
CA PHE A 30 7.27 -15.93 -2.02
C PHE A 30 7.37 -15.17 -3.35
N ARG A 31 8.39 -15.45 -4.17
CA ARG A 31 8.54 -14.81 -5.49
C ARG A 31 7.39 -15.11 -6.43
N ARG A 32 6.87 -16.34 -6.43
CA ARG A 32 5.68 -16.69 -7.23
C ARG A 32 4.47 -15.85 -6.80
N GLY A 33 4.24 -15.73 -5.48
CA GLY A 33 3.19 -14.85 -4.95
C GLY A 33 3.36 -13.39 -5.37
N LEU A 34 4.59 -12.85 -5.42
CA LEU A 34 4.82 -11.49 -5.92
C LEU A 34 4.44 -11.32 -7.39
N VAL A 35 4.66 -12.34 -8.24
CA VAL A 35 4.23 -12.32 -9.65
C VAL A 35 2.70 -12.33 -9.73
N GLU A 36 2.04 -13.21 -8.96
CA GLU A 36 0.58 -13.28 -8.91
C GLU A 36 -0.05 -11.95 -8.45
N LEU A 37 0.56 -11.26 -7.46
CA LEU A 37 0.11 -9.95 -6.99
C LEU A 37 0.32 -8.83 -8.03
N GLU A 38 1.39 -8.90 -8.82
CA GLU A 38 1.66 -7.97 -9.91
C GLU A 38 0.66 -8.15 -11.06
N GLU A 39 0.38 -9.40 -11.44
CA GLU A 39 -0.63 -9.75 -12.45
C GLU A 39 -2.05 -9.32 -12.03
N ALA A 40 -2.38 -9.49 -10.74
CA ALA A 40 -3.62 -9.01 -10.15
C ALA A 40 -3.67 -7.47 -10.01
N LYS A 41 -2.63 -6.75 -10.43
CA LYS A 41 -2.49 -5.29 -10.31
C LYS A 41 -2.60 -4.79 -8.87
N ILE A 42 -2.21 -5.60 -7.89
CA ILE A 42 -2.18 -5.23 -6.47
C ILE A 42 -0.90 -4.46 -6.16
N ILE A 43 0.21 -4.89 -6.74
CA ILE A 43 1.52 -4.24 -6.62
C ILE A 43 2.13 -3.94 -7.99
N ALA A 44 3.08 -3.01 -8.04
CA ALA A 44 3.88 -2.71 -9.22
C ALA A 44 5.37 -2.60 -8.86
N LYS A 45 6.26 -3.10 -9.71
CA LYS A 45 7.71 -3.00 -9.48
C LYS A 45 8.19 -1.55 -9.46
N ALA A 46 9.02 -1.20 -8.48
CA ALA A 46 9.77 0.06 -8.49
C ALA A 46 11.11 -0.12 -9.23
N LEU A 47 11.87 0.98 -9.38
CA LEU A 47 13.16 0.99 -10.09
C LEU A 47 14.18 0.01 -9.48
N ARG A 48 14.16 -0.15 -8.15
CA ARG A 48 15.07 -1.04 -7.43
C ARG A 48 14.45 -2.42 -7.22
N LYS A 49 15.23 -3.47 -7.48
CA LYS A 49 14.80 -4.85 -7.20
C LYS A 49 14.39 -5.02 -5.73
N GLY A 50 13.25 -5.68 -5.52
CA GLY A 50 12.68 -5.90 -4.19
C GLY A 50 11.84 -4.74 -3.67
N HIS A 51 11.79 -3.61 -4.38
CA HIS A 51 10.92 -2.49 -4.06
C HIS A 51 9.67 -2.51 -4.94
N PHE A 52 8.52 -2.25 -4.35
CA PHE A 52 7.23 -2.22 -5.04
C PHE A 52 6.39 -1.03 -4.59
N PHE A 53 5.43 -0.65 -5.41
CA PHE A 53 4.34 0.25 -5.06
C PHE A 53 3.06 -0.56 -4.86
N ILE A 54 2.18 -0.13 -3.97
CA ILE A 54 0.83 -0.68 -3.83
C ILE A 54 -0.10 0.08 -4.75
N ASN A 55 -0.93 -0.62 -5.52
CA ASN A 55 -1.95 0.02 -6.35
C ASN A 55 -3.08 0.58 -5.45
N PRO A 56 -3.31 1.90 -5.43
CA PRO A 56 -4.38 2.48 -4.62
C PRO A 56 -5.76 1.94 -4.98
N ASN A 57 -6.00 1.62 -6.25
CA ASN A 57 -7.29 1.07 -6.71
C ASN A 57 -7.61 -0.27 -6.05
N PHE A 58 -6.61 -1.03 -5.60
CA PHE A 58 -6.83 -2.27 -4.85
C PHE A 58 -7.23 -1.99 -3.40
N VAL A 59 -6.63 -0.97 -2.77
CA VAL A 59 -6.89 -0.63 -1.36
C VAL A 59 -8.24 0.08 -1.22
N PHE A 60 -8.61 0.92 -2.18
CA PHE A 60 -9.83 1.71 -2.18
C PHE A 60 -10.88 1.09 -3.09
N ASN A 61 -11.46 -0.02 -2.62
CA ASN A 61 -12.46 -0.83 -3.33
C ASN A 61 -13.86 -0.14 -3.36
N GLY A 62 -13.92 1.13 -3.77
CA GLY A 62 -15.15 1.93 -3.88
C GLY A 62 -15.28 3.07 -2.87
N ASP A 63 -14.77 2.92 -1.65
CA ASP A 63 -14.76 3.98 -0.63
C ASP A 63 -13.56 4.90 -0.82
N ARG A 64 -13.72 5.89 -1.70
CA ARG A 64 -12.74 6.97 -1.86
C ARG A 64 -12.80 7.88 -0.63
N ILE A 65 -11.72 7.95 0.15
CA ILE A 65 -11.54 9.01 1.15
C ILE A 65 -11.20 10.29 0.38
N ALA A 66 -12.15 11.21 0.28
CA ALA A 66 -11.90 12.55 -0.18
C ALA A 66 -11.59 13.44 1.03
N PHE A 67 -10.41 14.08 1.03
CA PHE A 67 -10.14 15.18 1.94
C PHE A 67 -10.87 16.42 1.42
N SER A 68 -12.02 16.75 2.00
CA SER A 68 -12.75 17.99 1.69
C SER A 68 -12.41 19.08 2.70
N THR A 69 -12.03 20.26 2.20
CA THR A 69 -11.95 21.47 3.02
C THR A 69 -13.32 22.11 3.08
N ILE A 70 -13.92 22.19 4.28
CA ILE A 70 -15.18 22.92 4.49
C ILE A 70 -14.83 24.40 4.66
N LEU A 71 -15.39 25.26 3.81
CA LEU A 71 -15.32 26.72 3.96
C LEU A 71 -16.69 27.21 4.45
N GLU A 72 -16.79 27.55 5.73
CA GLU A 72 -17.98 28.21 6.28
C GLU A 72 -17.85 29.72 6.10
N LYS A 73 -18.87 30.34 5.49
CA LYS A 73 -18.96 31.80 5.38
C LYS A 73 -19.71 32.30 6.60
N GLU A 74 -19.08 33.16 7.40
CA GLU A 74 -19.79 33.91 8.44
C GLU A 74 -20.85 34.80 7.78
N ASN A 75 -22.12 34.61 8.16
CA ASN A 75 -23.18 35.51 7.76
C ASN A 75 -22.99 36.82 8.52
N ALA A 76 -22.64 37.88 7.79
CA ALA A 76 -22.68 39.24 8.31
C ALA A 76 -24.12 39.52 8.77
N MET A 77 -24.32 39.57 10.09
CA MET A 77 -25.58 40.01 10.65
C MET A 77 -25.78 41.47 10.23
N LEU A 78 -26.72 41.70 9.32
CA LEU A 78 -27.27 43.02 9.07
C LEU A 78 -28.17 43.35 10.27
N SER A 79 -27.57 43.95 11.30
CA SER A 79 -28.31 44.63 12.36
C SER A 79 -28.95 45.90 11.77
N ASN A 80 -30.27 45.87 11.62
CA ASN A 80 -31.14 47.04 11.42
C ASN A 80 -31.26 47.85 12.72
#